data_AF-A0A937H7P5-F1
#
_entry.id   AF-A0A937H7P5-F1
#
_cell.length_a   1.000
_cell.length_b   1.000
_cell.length_c   1.000
_cell.angle_alpha   90.00
_cell.angle_beta   90.00
_cell.angle_gamma   90.00
#
_symmetry.space_group_name_H-M   'P 1'
#
loop_
_entity.id
_entity.type
_entity.pdbx_description
1 polymer ?
#
loop_
_entity_poly.entity_id
_entity_poly.type
_entity_poly.pdbx_seq_one_letter_code
_entity_poly.pdbx_strand_id
1 'polypeptide(L)'
;FEATNALVEALARGETPARLPADIDPSLPVAELIRSLVDQYGTGRVLFRNTRKSVTGFPSRELHRYTLPEEALIDQGGATERSQWLASLLKSLKQQKVLVICRDKETAMHLEHYLHLQVGIRCASFHENLSLIERDRAAAYFADADSGARALICSEIGSEGRNFQFAQHLVCYDLPKHPDLLEQRIGRLDRIGQVGVVNIHVPVAANSLEEVRFRWFHEGLNAFEMSCSIGHLLYAELGQRLHACEQSGSLSEALLHETQALYKQLSAQMDRGRDRLLEITSHDPQKAAHLIDAIVANERQSALVDFTDNLFDRLGIHTEAGSDETVILKPTENLVTGELPFLDDSGISCTFDRELALSRDDLHFLTWEHPIVREVIDVVYNSELGNAAVALIKQKSIKPGTVMVETLFTADCPAPRRLQIGRYLDQTPIRYLVTIDGRDLSSAVDCKTLTGLLTSVSPTQSAGVIRELRHSIVPTLKRLQDRAAHDVIALRTYAQENIKRSLSGEAERLEALGRRNGSVRRDEIDLIRQLQSESVDAVARAEPQLQGIRVVVAT
;
A
#
# COMPACT_ATOMS: atom_id res chain seq x y z
N PHE A 1 -5.01 -3.09 34.93
CA PHE A 1 -4.82 -2.16 33.80
C PHE A 1 -4.13 -0.88 34.24
N GLU A 2 -4.74 0.00 35.05
CA GLU A 2 -4.09 1.28 35.46
C GLU A 2 -2.72 1.08 36.16
N ALA A 3 -2.62 0.14 37.11
CA ALA A 3 -1.36 -0.16 37.80
C ALA A 3 -0.27 -0.71 36.85
N THR A 4 -0.65 -1.48 35.83
CA THR A 4 0.26 -2.06 34.84
C THR A 4 0.74 -1.00 33.85
N ASN A 5 -0.14 -0.08 33.43
CA ASN A 5 0.22 1.05 32.56
C ASN A 5 1.19 2.00 33.26
N ALA A 6 0.94 2.36 34.52
CA ALA A 6 1.85 3.19 35.31
C ALA A 6 3.24 2.55 35.47
N LEU A 7 3.29 1.22 35.57
CA LEU A 7 4.53 0.47 35.68
C LEU A 7 5.32 0.43 34.36
N VAL A 8 4.64 0.27 33.22
CA VAL A 8 5.26 0.37 31.88
C VAL A 8 5.78 1.78 31.62
N GLU A 9 5.06 2.81 32.07
CA GLU A 9 5.52 4.19 31.95
C GLU A 9 6.79 4.46 32.76
N ALA A 10 6.83 4.01 34.01
CA ALA A 10 8.02 4.10 34.85
C ALA A 10 9.21 3.42 34.16
N LEU A 11 9.02 2.18 33.68
CA LEU A 11 10.03 1.43 32.94
C LEU A 11 10.49 2.15 31.66
N ALA A 12 9.56 2.69 30.87
CA ALA A 12 9.87 3.42 29.64
C ALA A 12 10.62 4.74 29.89
N ARG A 13 10.42 5.36 31.06
CA ARG A 13 11.18 6.53 31.53
C ARG A 13 12.53 6.17 32.16
N GLY A 14 12.87 4.87 32.23
CA GLY A 14 14.09 4.37 32.86
C GLY A 14 14.03 4.33 34.39
N GLU A 15 12.84 4.49 34.98
CA GLU A 15 12.62 4.35 36.42
C GLU A 15 12.50 2.86 36.80
N THR A 16 13.08 2.48 37.93
CA THR A 16 12.92 1.11 38.48
C THR A 16 11.63 1.05 39.30
N PRO A 17 10.60 0.27 38.90
CA PRO A 17 9.34 0.22 39.64
C PRO A 17 9.54 -0.42 41.01
N ALA A 18 8.89 0.14 42.04
CA ALA A 18 9.02 -0.36 43.41
C ALA A 18 8.48 -1.80 43.61
N ARG A 19 7.60 -2.28 42.72
CA ARG A 19 7.03 -3.63 42.77
C ARG A 19 6.59 -4.09 41.38
N LEU A 20 7.25 -5.12 40.85
CA LEU A 20 6.80 -5.85 39.65
C LEU A 20 5.79 -6.94 40.04
N PRO A 21 4.87 -7.34 39.13
CA PRO A 21 4.07 -8.55 39.30
C PRO A 21 4.96 -9.77 39.60
N ALA A 22 4.49 -10.69 40.44
CA ALA A 22 5.31 -11.79 40.96
C ALA A 22 5.78 -12.79 39.88
N ASP A 23 5.16 -12.74 38.72
CA ASP A 23 5.36 -13.55 37.52
C ASP A 23 6.24 -12.88 36.44
N ILE A 24 6.82 -11.71 36.76
CA ILE A 24 7.78 -11.00 35.91
C ILE A 24 9.17 -11.04 36.56
N ASP A 25 10.16 -11.54 35.83
CA ASP A 25 11.55 -11.58 36.30
C ASP A 25 12.18 -10.18 36.26
N PRO A 26 12.54 -9.58 37.42
CA PRO A 26 13.07 -8.22 37.50
C PRO A 26 14.49 -8.08 36.94
N SER A 27 15.19 -9.18 36.65
CA SER A 27 16.55 -9.18 36.11
C SER A 27 16.60 -8.97 34.59
N LEU A 28 15.44 -9.04 33.91
CA LEU A 28 15.34 -8.86 32.48
C LEU A 28 15.65 -7.40 32.08
N PRO A 29 16.23 -7.18 30.89
CA PRO A 29 16.36 -5.85 30.31
C PRO A 29 14.99 -5.15 30.23
N VAL A 30 14.97 -3.82 30.38
CA VAL A 30 13.72 -3.01 30.37
C VAL A 30 12.82 -3.32 29.17
N ALA A 31 13.39 -3.52 27.99
CA ALA A 31 12.64 -3.88 26.79
C ALA A 31 11.94 -5.25 26.91
N GLU A 32 12.59 -6.23 27.53
CA GLU A 32 12.05 -7.57 27.76
C GLU A 32 11.03 -7.60 28.91
N LEU A 33 11.20 -6.75 29.92
CA LEU A 33 10.20 -6.49 30.96
C LEU A 33 8.90 -5.94 30.36
N ILE A 34 9.00 -4.90 29.53
CA ILE A 34 7.84 -4.30 28.86
C ILE A 34 7.14 -5.35 27.97
N ARG A 35 7.92 -6.14 27.21
CA ARG A 35 7.37 -7.20 26.36
C ARG A 35 6.67 -8.29 27.17
N SER A 36 7.22 -8.69 28.31
CA SER A 36 6.61 -9.70 29.19
C SER A 36 5.31 -9.21 29.81
N LEU A 37 5.26 -7.93 30.22
CA LEU A 37 4.04 -7.29 30.72
C LEU A 37 2.97 -7.19 29.63
N VAL A 38 3.37 -6.86 28.41
CA VAL A 38 2.53 -6.85 27.22
C VAL A 38 1.95 -8.23 26.94
N ASP A 39 2.77 -9.27 26.93
CA ASP A 39 2.33 -10.63 26.59
C ASP A 39 1.34 -11.19 27.64
N GLN A 40 1.56 -10.89 28.92
CA GLN A 40 0.74 -11.40 30.03
C GLN A 40 -0.53 -10.57 30.27
N TYR A 41 -0.45 -9.24 30.17
CA TYR A 41 -1.51 -8.33 30.61
C TYR A 41 -2.08 -7.45 29.49
N GLY A 42 -1.52 -7.51 28.28
CA GLY A 42 -1.99 -6.77 27.12
C GLY A 42 -3.18 -7.42 26.41
N THR A 43 -4.06 -6.58 25.86
CA THR A 43 -5.18 -6.97 24.98
C THR A 43 -4.80 -6.93 23.48
N GLY A 44 -3.53 -6.60 23.20
CA GLY A 44 -2.97 -6.32 21.86
C GLY A 44 -3.03 -7.42 20.81
N ARG A 45 -3.45 -8.65 21.17
CA ARG A 45 -3.63 -9.75 20.22
C ARG A 45 -4.97 -9.70 19.48
N VAL A 46 -6.00 -9.14 20.12
CA VAL A 46 -7.37 -9.13 19.61
C VAL A 46 -7.83 -7.71 19.32
N LEU A 47 -7.28 -6.74 20.06
CA LEU A 47 -7.56 -5.33 19.87
C LEU A 47 -6.28 -4.64 19.42
N PHE A 48 -6.39 -3.75 18.45
CA PHE A 48 -5.32 -2.85 18.03
C PHE A 48 -5.83 -1.42 18.18
N ARG A 49 -5.06 -0.57 18.84
CA ARG A 49 -5.38 0.85 19.00
C ARG A 49 -4.09 1.66 18.96
N ASN A 50 -3.89 2.35 17.85
CA ASN A 50 -2.86 3.36 17.70
C ASN A 50 -3.42 4.73 18.03
N THR A 51 -2.60 5.61 18.61
CA THR A 51 -2.95 7.02 18.79
C THR A 51 -1.98 7.90 18.04
N ARG A 52 -2.43 9.08 17.63
CA ARG A 52 -1.58 10.07 16.97
C ARG A 52 -0.37 10.49 17.84
N LYS A 53 -0.46 10.35 19.17
CA LYS A 53 0.65 10.57 20.10
C LYS A 53 1.66 9.41 20.12
N SER A 54 1.26 8.18 19.78
CA SER A 54 2.15 7.01 19.76
C SER A 54 2.82 6.80 18.39
N VAL A 55 2.22 7.32 17.33
CA VAL A 55 2.72 7.19 15.96
C VAL A 55 3.36 8.50 15.51
N THR A 56 4.59 8.44 15.01
CA THR A 56 5.32 9.59 14.47
C THR A 56 5.11 9.73 12.96
N GLY A 57 5.54 10.85 12.37
CA GLY A 57 5.49 11.07 10.92
C GLY A 57 4.31 11.88 10.42
N PHE A 58 3.45 12.38 11.31
CA PHE A 58 2.46 13.40 10.93
C PHE A 58 3.14 14.77 10.76
N PRO A 59 2.72 15.58 9.78
CA PRO A 59 3.27 16.92 9.57
C PRO A 59 2.84 17.89 10.67
N SER A 60 3.60 18.97 10.82
CA SER A 60 3.15 20.14 11.57
C SER A 60 2.13 20.94 10.75
N ARG A 61 1.25 21.66 11.46
CA ARG A 61 0.21 22.51 10.88
C ARG A 61 0.51 23.97 11.22
N GLU A 62 0.42 24.88 10.27
CA GLU A 62 0.62 26.32 10.46
C GLU A 62 -0.63 27.08 10.03
N LEU A 63 -1.17 27.93 10.92
CA LEU A 63 -2.38 28.70 10.67
C LEU A 63 -2.05 30.09 10.12
N HIS A 64 -2.65 30.43 8.98
CA HIS A 64 -2.59 31.74 8.33
C HIS A 64 -3.99 32.36 8.33
N ARG A 65 -4.24 33.32 9.24
CA ARG A 65 -5.50 34.07 9.31
C ARG A 65 -5.47 35.30 8.40
N TYR A 66 -6.56 35.53 7.68
CA TYR A 66 -6.75 36.73 6.87
C TYR A 66 -8.05 37.41 7.24
N THR A 67 -7.99 38.61 7.81
CA THR A 67 -9.18 39.40 8.14
C THR A 67 -9.68 40.12 6.89
N LEU A 68 -10.94 39.91 6.54
CA LEU A 68 -11.63 40.57 5.44
C LEU A 68 -12.71 41.52 5.98
N PRO A 69 -13.08 42.58 5.24
CA PRO A 69 -14.25 43.41 5.58
C PRO A 69 -15.54 42.59 5.71
N GLU A 70 -16.53 43.14 6.42
CA GLU A 70 -17.83 42.49 6.60
C GLU A 70 -18.54 42.30 5.25
N GLU A 71 -18.38 43.28 4.36
CA GLU A 71 -18.92 43.30 3.00
C GLU A 71 -18.21 42.32 2.05
N ALA A 72 -17.14 41.65 2.49
CA ALA A 72 -16.34 40.77 1.64
C ALA A 72 -17.09 39.52 1.15
N LEU A 73 -18.26 39.25 1.72
CA LEU A 73 -19.19 38.18 1.34
C LEU A 73 -20.22 38.63 0.28
N ILE A 74 -20.34 39.93 0.05
CA ILE A 74 -21.33 40.49 -0.89
C ILE A 74 -20.79 40.33 -2.32
N ASP A 75 -21.62 39.76 -3.19
CA ASP A 75 -21.31 39.65 -4.61
C ASP A 75 -21.39 41.02 -5.28
N GLN A 76 -20.26 41.51 -5.79
CA GLN A 76 -20.14 42.79 -6.50
C GLN A 76 -19.91 42.53 -7.99
N GLY A 77 -20.92 41.99 -8.66
CA GLY A 77 -20.89 41.79 -10.12
C GLY A 77 -20.18 40.51 -10.57
N GLY A 78 -20.39 39.40 -9.85
CA GLY A 78 -19.88 38.07 -10.18
C GLY A 78 -18.59 37.68 -9.44
N ALA A 79 -18.13 38.51 -8.51
CA ALA A 79 -16.97 38.27 -7.67
C ALA A 79 -17.16 38.93 -6.30
N THR A 80 -16.69 38.26 -5.25
CA THR A 80 -16.65 38.80 -3.89
C THR A 80 -15.24 39.26 -3.56
N GLU A 81 -15.07 40.11 -2.55
CA GLU A 81 -13.71 40.47 -2.09
C GLU A 81 -12.96 39.22 -1.58
N ARG A 82 -13.68 38.23 -1.04
CA ARG A 82 -13.08 36.92 -0.68
C ARG A 82 -12.58 36.15 -1.90
N SER A 83 -13.29 36.14 -3.03
CA SER A 83 -12.80 35.47 -4.25
C SER A 83 -11.59 36.22 -4.84
N GLN A 84 -11.56 37.55 -4.75
CA GLN A 84 -10.41 38.38 -5.11
C GLN A 84 -9.19 38.14 -4.20
N TRP A 85 -9.41 37.97 -2.90
CA TRP A 85 -8.38 37.55 -1.94
C TRP A 85 -7.82 36.19 -2.32
N LEU A 86 -8.68 35.20 -2.61
CA LEU A 86 -8.24 33.86 -3.01
C LEU A 86 -7.39 33.93 -4.29
N ALA A 87 -7.82 34.68 -5.29
CA ALA A 87 -7.04 34.91 -6.50
C ALA A 87 -5.65 35.51 -6.20
N SER A 88 -5.57 36.44 -5.25
CA SER A 88 -4.32 37.09 -4.84
C SER A 88 -3.40 36.13 -4.08
N LEU A 89 -3.95 35.31 -3.18
CA LEU A 89 -3.21 34.25 -2.49
C LEU A 89 -2.68 33.22 -3.48
N LEU A 90 -3.51 32.72 -4.39
CA LEU A 90 -3.06 31.76 -5.40
C LEU A 90 -1.94 32.36 -6.26
N LYS A 91 -2.02 33.64 -6.63
CA LYS A 91 -0.92 34.32 -7.36
C LYS A 91 0.37 34.40 -6.54
N SER A 92 0.31 34.67 -5.24
CA SER A 92 1.50 34.78 -4.38
C SER A 92 2.20 33.43 -4.16
N LEU A 93 1.44 32.33 -4.09
CA LEU A 93 1.95 30.97 -3.91
C LEU A 93 2.54 30.36 -5.21
N LYS A 94 2.49 31.08 -6.34
CA LYS A 94 3.08 30.65 -7.63
C LYS A 94 2.65 29.21 -8.00
N GLN A 95 3.58 28.32 -8.32
CA GLN A 95 3.25 26.97 -8.81
C GLN A 95 2.87 25.96 -7.71
N GLN A 96 2.76 26.39 -6.44
CA GLN A 96 2.35 25.49 -5.37
C GLN A 96 0.88 25.04 -5.54
N LYS A 97 0.63 23.79 -5.15
CA LYS A 97 -0.70 23.17 -5.20
C LYS A 97 -1.51 23.55 -3.98
N VAL A 98 -2.73 24.05 -4.22
CA VAL A 98 -3.62 24.56 -3.17
C VAL A 98 -4.96 23.82 -3.21
N LEU A 99 -5.28 23.13 -2.12
CA LEU A 99 -6.61 22.55 -1.91
C LEU A 99 -7.52 23.62 -1.31
N VAL A 100 -8.63 23.93 -1.96
CA VAL A 100 -9.61 24.91 -1.46
C VAL A 100 -10.89 24.17 -1.13
N ILE A 101 -11.31 24.20 0.13
CA ILE A 101 -12.55 23.56 0.56
C ILE A 101 -13.59 24.62 0.92
N CYS A 102 -14.76 24.49 0.31
CA CYS A 102 -15.96 25.25 0.64
C CYS A 102 -17.11 24.29 0.98
N ARG A 103 -18.13 24.82 1.66
CA ARG A 103 -19.29 24.05 2.12
C ARG A 103 -20.14 23.54 0.97
N ASP A 104 -20.50 24.44 0.05
CA ASP A 104 -21.54 24.22 -0.95
C ASP A 104 -20.95 24.07 -2.36
N LYS A 105 -21.48 23.15 -3.16
CA LYS A 105 -21.03 22.92 -4.54
C LYS A 105 -21.17 24.15 -5.45
N GLU A 106 -22.21 24.95 -5.26
CA GLU A 106 -22.45 26.15 -6.06
C GLU A 106 -21.31 27.16 -5.88
N THR A 107 -20.81 27.29 -4.64
CA THR A 107 -19.63 28.10 -4.34
C THR A 107 -18.39 27.55 -5.03
N ALA A 108 -18.18 26.22 -5.01
CA ALA A 108 -17.05 25.59 -5.69
C ALA A 108 -17.07 25.85 -7.20
N MET A 109 -18.25 25.70 -7.83
CA MET A 109 -18.45 25.94 -9.26
C MET A 109 -18.26 27.41 -9.63
N HIS A 110 -18.83 28.34 -8.87
CA HIS A 110 -18.66 29.77 -9.11
C HIS A 110 -17.21 30.22 -8.94
N LEU A 111 -16.52 29.72 -7.91
CA LEU A 111 -15.10 30.01 -7.69
C LEU A 111 -14.22 29.48 -8.80
N GLU A 112 -14.44 28.25 -9.24
CA GLU A 112 -13.71 27.67 -10.38
C GLU A 112 -13.92 28.52 -11.64
N HIS A 113 -15.18 28.86 -11.97
CA HIS A 113 -15.51 29.68 -13.12
C HIS A 113 -14.84 31.07 -13.06
N TYR A 114 -14.89 31.73 -11.91
CA TYR A 114 -14.26 33.03 -11.68
C TYR A 114 -12.73 32.95 -11.83
N LEU A 115 -12.09 32.01 -11.12
CA LEU A 115 -10.64 31.84 -11.14
C LEU A 115 -10.12 31.45 -12.53
N HIS A 116 -10.85 30.59 -13.24
CA HIS A 116 -10.47 30.10 -14.55
C HIS A 116 -10.68 31.17 -15.64
N LEU A 117 -11.90 31.70 -15.77
CA LEU A 117 -12.25 32.57 -16.91
C LEU A 117 -11.88 34.04 -16.70
N GLN A 118 -12.00 34.56 -15.49
CA GLN A 118 -11.75 35.99 -15.23
C GLN A 118 -10.32 36.27 -14.79
N VAL A 119 -9.74 35.38 -13.97
CA VAL A 119 -8.39 35.57 -13.41
C VAL A 119 -7.31 34.86 -14.23
N GLY A 120 -7.65 33.79 -14.96
CA GLY A 120 -6.71 32.99 -15.75
C GLY A 120 -5.86 32.03 -14.92
N ILE A 121 -6.37 31.56 -13.78
CA ILE A 121 -5.71 30.55 -12.95
C ILE A 121 -6.20 29.17 -13.36
N ARG A 122 -5.27 28.24 -13.61
CA ARG A 122 -5.60 26.82 -13.81
C ARG A 122 -6.15 26.25 -12.51
N CYS A 123 -7.43 25.90 -12.48
CA CYS A 123 -8.07 25.23 -11.37
C CYS A 123 -9.02 24.14 -11.88
N ALA A 124 -9.45 23.26 -10.98
CA ALA A 124 -10.47 22.26 -11.23
C ALA A 124 -11.49 22.29 -10.09
N SER A 125 -12.74 21.94 -10.38
CA SER A 125 -13.78 21.75 -9.37
C SER A 125 -13.89 20.29 -8.96
N PHE A 126 -14.29 20.04 -7.71
CA PHE A 126 -14.52 18.71 -7.17
C PHE A 126 -15.77 18.72 -6.28
N HIS A 127 -16.87 18.20 -6.79
CA HIS A 127 -18.16 18.23 -6.08
C HIS A 127 -19.03 17.02 -6.40
N GLU A 128 -20.10 16.85 -5.65
CA GLU A 128 -20.96 15.67 -5.65
C GLU A 128 -21.68 15.42 -6.99
N ASN A 129 -21.92 16.44 -7.81
CA ASN A 129 -22.53 16.27 -9.13
C ASN A 129 -21.58 15.68 -10.19
N LEU A 130 -20.26 15.61 -9.95
CA LEU A 130 -19.33 14.99 -10.88
C LEU A 130 -19.43 13.47 -10.80
N SER A 131 -19.40 12.80 -11.94
CA SER A 131 -19.22 11.36 -12.03
C SER A 131 -17.86 10.94 -11.45
N LEU A 132 -17.70 9.65 -11.14
CA LEU A 132 -16.43 9.13 -10.60
C LEU A 132 -15.26 9.44 -11.54
N ILE A 133 -15.45 9.23 -12.85
CA ILE A 133 -14.44 9.48 -13.90
C ILE A 133 -14.07 10.97 -13.98
N GLU A 134 -15.04 11.88 -13.86
CA GLU A 134 -14.75 13.32 -13.86
C GLU A 134 -13.98 13.75 -12.62
N ARG A 135 -14.28 13.17 -11.46
CA ARG A 135 -13.53 13.40 -10.22
C ARG A 135 -12.10 12.89 -10.33
N ASP A 136 -11.90 11.71 -10.93
CA ASP A 136 -10.58 11.16 -11.23
C ASP A 136 -9.79 12.08 -12.15
N ARG A 137 -10.41 12.55 -13.24
CA ARG A 137 -9.78 13.50 -14.16
C ARG A 137 -9.40 14.81 -13.47
N ALA A 138 -10.25 15.35 -12.61
CA ALA A 138 -9.96 16.57 -11.85
C ALA A 138 -8.81 16.36 -10.87
N ALA A 139 -8.76 15.21 -10.18
CA ALA A 139 -7.67 14.86 -9.28
C ALA A 139 -6.35 14.66 -10.04
N ALA A 140 -6.36 13.94 -11.17
CA ALA A 140 -5.20 13.75 -12.02
C ALA A 140 -4.68 15.08 -12.59
N TYR A 141 -5.58 15.94 -13.07
CA TYR A 141 -5.22 17.29 -13.51
C TYR A 141 -4.63 18.13 -12.36
N PHE A 142 -5.10 17.96 -11.13
CA PHE A 142 -4.50 18.63 -9.97
C PHE A 142 -3.14 18.03 -9.55
N ALA A 143 -2.95 16.72 -9.69
CA ALA A 143 -1.70 16.03 -9.36
C ALA A 143 -0.56 16.33 -10.34
N ASP A 144 -0.86 16.59 -11.62
CA ASP A 144 0.14 16.92 -12.65
C ASP A 144 0.99 18.15 -12.27
N ALA A 145 2.30 17.97 -12.11
CA ALA A 145 3.23 18.99 -11.63
C ALA A 145 3.52 20.11 -12.65
N ASP A 146 3.50 19.80 -13.95
CA ASP A 146 3.98 20.69 -15.02
C ASP A 146 2.81 21.45 -15.68
N SER A 147 1.80 20.70 -16.12
CA SER A 147 0.71 21.22 -16.94
C SER A 147 -0.62 21.32 -16.18
N GLY A 148 -0.65 20.79 -14.96
CA GLY A 148 -1.86 20.63 -14.14
C GLY A 148 -2.51 21.89 -13.54
N ALA A 149 -3.67 21.67 -12.91
CA ALA A 149 -4.37 22.64 -12.08
C ALA A 149 -3.50 23.05 -10.88
N ARG A 150 -3.47 24.34 -10.58
CA ARG A 150 -2.80 24.90 -9.39
C ARG A 150 -3.68 24.85 -8.15
N ALA A 151 -5.00 24.88 -8.34
CA ALA A 151 -5.95 24.77 -7.25
C ALA A 151 -7.04 23.73 -7.56
N LEU A 152 -7.42 22.98 -6.53
CA LEU A 152 -8.59 22.10 -6.56
C LEU A 152 -9.66 22.69 -5.64
N ILE A 153 -10.79 23.09 -6.22
CA ILE A 153 -11.90 23.74 -5.51
C ILE A 153 -12.96 22.70 -5.20
N CYS A 154 -13.05 22.33 -3.92
CA CYS A 154 -13.88 21.25 -3.44
C CYS A 154 -15.13 21.77 -2.71
N SER A 155 -16.28 21.11 -2.93
CA SER A 155 -17.35 21.13 -1.92
C SER A 155 -16.96 20.25 -0.72
N GLU A 156 -17.85 20.11 0.27
CA GLU A 156 -17.58 19.28 1.46
C GLU A 156 -17.21 17.82 1.11
N ILE A 157 -17.61 17.31 -0.07
CA ILE A 157 -17.24 15.96 -0.53
C ILE A 157 -15.73 15.80 -0.80
N GLY A 158 -15.01 16.89 -1.05
CA GLY A 158 -13.54 16.85 -1.16
C GLY A 158 -12.86 16.48 0.15
N SER A 159 -13.61 16.48 1.27
CA SER A 159 -13.18 15.96 2.57
C SER A 159 -13.28 14.43 2.68
N GLU A 160 -13.64 13.69 1.62
CA GLU A 160 -13.81 12.23 1.63
C GLU A 160 -12.85 11.51 0.66
N GLY A 161 -12.41 10.30 1.04
CA GLY A 161 -11.86 9.29 0.11
C GLY A 161 -10.45 9.45 -0.48
N ARG A 162 -9.94 10.67 -0.75
CA ARG A 162 -8.69 10.84 -1.53
C ARG A 162 -7.47 11.35 -0.74
N ASN A 163 -6.27 11.07 -1.26
CA ASN A 163 -4.98 11.51 -0.74
C ASN A 163 -4.44 12.69 -1.57
N PHE A 164 -4.33 13.89 -0.97
CA PHE A 164 -3.69 15.05 -1.61
C PHE A 164 -2.38 15.41 -0.91
N GLN A 165 -1.58 14.39 -0.57
CA GLN A 165 -0.34 14.53 0.20
C GLN A 165 0.79 15.25 -0.56
N PHE A 166 0.62 15.51 -1.86
CA PHE A 166 1.53 16.36 -2.65
C PHE A 166 1.24 17.87 -2.47
N ALA A 167 0.07 18.24 -1.93
CA ALA A 167 -0.29 19.62 -1.65
C ALA A 167 0.05 19.97 -0.20
N GLN A 168 0.61 21.17 0.00
CA GLN A 168 0.99 21.70 1.32
C GLN A 168 0.07 22.83 1.80
N HIS A 169 -0.80 23.35 0.92
CA HIS A 169 -1.67 24.49 1.21
C HIS A 169 -3.13 24.08 1.20
N LEU A 170 -3.81 24.30 2.33
CA LEU A 170 -5.25 24.14 2.49
C LEU A 170 -5.88 25.51 2.71
N VAL A 171 -6.86 25.88 1.89
CA VAL A 171 -7.73 27.03 2.12
C VAL A 171 -9.07 26.54 2.64
N CYS A 172 -9.40 26.88 3.89
CA CYS A 172 -10.76 26.73 4.42
C CYS A 172 -11.56 27.98 4.03
N TYR A 173 -12.15 27.98 2.84
CA TYR A 173 -12.81 29.16 2.25
C TYR A 173 -13.99 29.68 3.10
N ASP A 174 -14.64 28.76 3.80
CA ASP A 174 -15.56 29.01 4.90
C ASP A 174 -15.23 28.07 6.07
N LEU A 175 -15.76 28.36 7.25
CA LEU A 175 -15.63 27.46 8.40
C LEU A 175 -16.84 26.54 8.55
N PRO A 176 -16.64 25.23 8.76
CA PRO A 176 -17.73 24.29 8.98
C PRO A 176 -18.37 24.54 10.34
N LYS A 177 -19.61 24.09 10.56
CA LYS A 177 -20.32 24.31 11.83
C LYS A 177 -19.76 23.48 12.99
N HIS A 178 -19.16 22.33 12.70
CA HIS A 178 -18.70 21.36 13.70
C HIS A 178 -17.18 21.18 13.61
N PRO A 179 -16.46 21.07 14.75
CA PRO A 179 -15.00 20.92 14.76
C PRO A 179 -14.51 19.64 14.07
N ASP A 180 -15.24 18.53 14.15
CA ASP A 180 -14.84 17.29 13.47
C ASP A 180 -14.77 17.45 11.95
N LEU A 181 -15.65 18.27 11.35
CA LEU A 181 -15.58 18.57 9.91
C LEU A 181 -14.33 19.38 9.57
N LEU A 182 -13.91 20.29 10.45
CA LEU A 182 -12.64 21.00 10.29
C LEU A 182 -11.46 20.02 10.33
N GLU A 183 -11.46 19.07 11.26
CA GLU A 183 -10.41 18.04 11.34
C GLU A 183 -10.43 17.13 10.10
N GLN A 184 -11.60 16.80 9.54
CA GLN A 184 -11.71 16.03 8.29
C GLN A 184 -11.14 16.78 7.07
N ARG A 185 -11.39 18.10 6.99
CA ARG A 185 -10.83 19.01 5.97
C ARG A 185 -9.30 19.05 6.06
N ILE A 186 -8.76 19.26 7.26
CA ILE A 186 -7.31 19.28 7.51
C ILE A 186 -6.68 17.90 7.23
N GLY A 187 -7.37 16.82 7.61
CA GLY A 187 -6.95 15.43 7.39
C GLY A 187 -6.87 15.01 5.91
N ARG A 188 -7.16 15.89 4.95
CA ARG A 188 -6.86 15.67 3.52
C ARG A 188 -5.37 15.82 3.22
N LEU A 189 -4.70 16.73 3.91
CA LEU A 189 -3.27 17.00 3.78
C LEU A 189 -2.48 16.48 4.97
N ASP A 190 -3.08 16.50 6.16
CA ASP A 190 -2.45 16.09 7.40
C ASP A 190 -2.47 14.56 7.58
N ARG A 191 -1.60 13.89 6.82
CA ARG A 191 -1.43 12.44 6.83
C ARG A 191 0.06 12.08 6.90
N ILE A 192 0.36 10.88 7.39
CA ILE A 192 1.70 10.30 7.30
C ILE A 192 2.05 10.14 5.82
N GLY A 193 3.22 10.66 5.42
CA GLY A 193 3.66 10.72 4.02
C GLY A 193 3.62 12.12 3.42
N GLN A 194 2.97 13.09 4.08
CA GLN A 194 3.01 14.50 3.67
C GLN A 194 4.43 15.05 3.68
N VAL A 195 4.81 15.74 2.61
CA VAL A 195 6.11 16.39 2.49
C VAL A 195 5.98 17.80 3.04
N GLY A 196 6.59 18.10 4.18
CA GLY A 196 6.64 19.46 4.74
C GLY A 196 5.45 19.87 5.62
N VAL A 197 5.33 21.18 5.85
CA VAL A 197 4.33 21.78 6.76
C VAL A 197 3.00 21.95 6.03
N VAL A 198 1.89 21.64 6.71
CA VAL A 198 0.54 21.92 6.20
C VAL A 198 0.16 23.35 6.56
N ASN A 199 0.08 24.21 5.56
CA ASN A 199 -0.30 25.62 5.68
C ASN A 199 -1.82 25.76 5.53
N ILE A 200 -2.49 26.19 6.59
CA ILE A 200 -3.94 26.35 6.65
C ILE A 200 -4.30 27.82 6.55
N HIS A 201 -4.86 28.24 5.42
CA HIS A 201 -5.27 29.60 5.14
C HIS A 201 -6.77 29.78 5.40
N VAL A 202 -7.12 30.72 6.27
CA VAL A 202 -8.50 30.97 6.66
C VAL A 202 -8.86 32.45 6.46
N PRO A 203 -9.64 32.79 5.42
CA PRO A 203 -10.24 34.11 5.30
C PRO A 203 -11.42 34.24 6.26
N VAL A 204 -11.43 35.28 7.08
CA VAL A 204 -12.45 35.51 8.11
C VAL A 204 -13.04 36.90 7.92
N ALA A 205 -14.35 36.98 7.67
CA ALA A 205 -15.03 38.27 7.62
C ALA A 205 -15.15 38.87 9.03
N ALA A 206 -14.69 40.11 9.21
CA ALA A 206 -14.79 40.83 10.47
C ALA A 206 -16.25 40.98 10.92
N ASN A 207 -16.47 41.02 12.24
CA ASN A 207 -17.79 41.18 12.86
C ASN A 207 -18.86 40.15 12.42
N SER A 208 -18.45 38.99 11.93
CA SER A 208 -19.36 37.96 11.41
C SER A 208 -19.42 36.72 12.31
N LEU A 209 -20.37 35.83 12.03
CA LEU A 209 -20.40 34.50 12.66
C LEU A 209 -19.12 33.70 12.42
N GLU A 210 -18.41 33.93 11.31
CA GLU A 210 -17.15 33.24 11.01
C GLU A 210 -16.04 33.71 11.94
N GLU A 211 -16.04 34.98 12.36
CA GLU A 211 -15.10 35.50 13.36
C GLU A 211 -15.30 34.80 14.70
N VAL A 212 -16.55 34.69 15.17
CA VAL A 212 -16.89 33.98 16.41
C VAL A 212 -16.42 32.53 16.33
N ARG A 213 -16.71 31.85 15.21
CA ARG A 213 -16.36 30.45 15.01
C ARG A 213 -14.85 30.24 14.89
N PHE A 214 -14.15 31.12 14.17
CA PHE A 214 -12.70 31.10 14.04
C PHE A 214 -12.04 31.20 15.42
N ARG A 215 -12.44 32.20 16.21
CA ARG A 215 -11.91 32.39 17.58
C ARG A 215 -12.18 31.18 18.44
N TRP A 216 -13.38 30.59 18.39
CA TRP A 216 -13.68 29.39 19.17
C TRP A 216 -12.84 28.18 18.75
N PHE A 217 -12.66 27.93 17.45
CA PHE A 217 -11.82 26.83 16.94
C PHE A 217 -10.33 27.03 17.24
N HIS A 218 -9.82 28.25 17.14
CA HIS A 218 -8.40 28.53 17.37
C HIS A 218 -8.07 28.76 18.85
N GLU A 219 -8.67 29.76 19.48
CA GLU A 219 -8.37 30.14 20.87
C GLU A 219 -8.95 29.13 21.88
N GLY A 220 -10.09 28.50 21.56
CA GLY A 220 -10.76 27.56 22.45
C GLY A 220 -10.22 26.14 22.34
N LEU A 221 -10.14 25.61 21.11
CA LEU A 221 -9.81 24.21 20.84
C LEU A 221 -8.38 23.99 20.32
N ASN A 222 -7.73 25.03 19.81
CA ASN A 222 -6.51 24.96 18.99
C ASN A 222 -6.60 23.93 17.85
N ALA A 223 -7.77 23.83 17.20
CA ALA A 223 -8.07 22.76 16.23
C ALA A 223 -7.35 22.92 14.88
N PHE A 224 -6.80 24.10 14.57
CA PHE A 224 -6.05 24.31 13.34
C PHE A 224 -4.62 23.78 13.43
N GLU A 225 -3.90 24.12 14.51
CA GLU A 225 -2.48 23.75 14.66
C GLU A 225 -2.31 22.36 15.30
N MET A 226 -3.31 21.92 16.09
CA MET A 226 -3.30 20.65 16.79
C MET A 226 -4.51 19.80 16.43
N SER A 227 -4.31 18.49 16.32
CA SER A 227 -5.42 17.54 16.12
C SER A 227 -6.32 17.50 17.36
N CYS A 228 -7.61 17.76 17.17
CA CYS A 228 -8.60 17.79 18.25
C CYS A 228 -9.57 16.61 18.16
N SER A 229 -9.32 15.55 18.92
CA SER A 229 -10.18 14.34 18.93
C SER A 229 -11.36 14.41 19.91
N ILE A 230 -11.51 15.51 20.65
CA ILE A 230 -12.60 15.75 21.61
C ILE A 230 -13.53 16.88 21.17
N GLY A 231 -13.39 17.36 19.94
CA GLY A 231 -14.18 18.46 19.38
C GLY A 231 -15.69 18.20 19.49
N HIS A 232 -16.14 17.00 19.12
CA HIS A 232 -17.53 16.59 19.27
C HIS A 232 -18.08 16.71 20.70
N LEU A 233 -17.32 16.27 21.71
CA LEU A 233 -17.76 16.32 23.11
C LEU A 233 -17.92 17.76 23.57
N LEU A 234 -16.99 18.63 23.18
CA LEU A 234 -17.03 20.06 23.49
C LEU A 234 -18.19 20.76 22.78
N TYR A 235 -18.43 20.43 21.52
CA TYR A 235 -19.54 20.96 20.76
C TYR A 235 -20.90 20.47 21.28
N ALA A 236 -21.00 19.22 21.74
CA ALA A 236 -22.22 18.69 22.35
C ALA A 236 -22.62 19.46 23.61
N GLU A 237 -21.65 19.84 24.45
CA GLU A 237 -21.90 20.58 25.69
C GLU A 237 -22.10 22.09 25.45
N LEU A 238 -21.25 22.71 24.64
CA LEU A 238 -21.16 24.17 24.52
C LEU A 238 -21.77 24.72 23.21
N GLY A 239 -22.18 23.86 22.28
CA GLY A 239 -22.61 24.25 20.94
C GLY A 239 -23.83 25.17 20.90
N GLN A 240 -24.80 25.00 21.82
CA GLN A 240 -25.95 25.91 21.90
C GLN A 240 -25.53 27.33 22.29
N ARG A 241 -24.57 27.46 23.21
CA ARG A 241 -24.05 28.77 23.66
C ARG A 241 -23.15 29.40 22.61
N LEU A 242 -22.36 28.58 21.89
CA LEU A 242 -21.63 29.03 20.72
C LEU A 242 -22.59 29.60 19.68
N HIS A 243 -23.70 28.90 19.38
CA HIS A 243 -24.68 29.37 18.42
C HIS A 243 -25.32 30.71 18.83
N ALA A 244 -25.59 30.91 20.12
CA ALA A 244 -26.05 32.20 20.63
C ALA A 244 -25.01 33.32 20.42
N CYS A 245 -23.71 33.02 20.60
CA CYS A 245 -22.63 33.98 20.32
C CYS A 245 -22.48 34.27 18.82
N GLU A 246 -22.68 33.26 17.96
CA GLU A 246 -22.68 33.42 16.50
C GLU A 246 -23.79 34.36 16.05
N GLN A 247 -24.98 34.26 16.67
CA GLN A 247 -26.11 35.16 16.40
C GLN A 247 -25.85 36.59 16.91
N SER A 248 -25.10 36.75 18.01
CA SER A 248 -24.72 38.07 18.52
C SER A 248 -23.47 38.66 17.86
N GLY A 249 -22.80 37.92 16.95
CA GLY A 249 -21.60 38.36 16.24
C GLY A 249 -20.36 38.57 17.11
N SER A 250 -20.37 38.11 18.37
CA SER A 250 -19.28 38.33 19.32
C SER A 250 -19.12 37.12 20.24
N LEU A 251 -17.89 36.62 20.34
CA LEU A 251 -17.55 35.52 21.24
C LEU A 251 -17.42 36.02 22.68
N SER A 252 -18.20 35.43 23.58
CA SER A 252 -18.08 35.72 25.02
C SER A 252 -16.79 35.15 25.60
N GLU A 253 -15.99 35.98 26.26
CA GLU A 253 -14.79 35.56 26.98
C GLU A 253 -15.09 34.49 28.05
N ALA A 254 -16.28 34.51 28.64
CA ALA A 254 -16.72 33.48 29.57
C ALA A 254 -16.86 32.11 28.88
N LEU A 255 -17.44 32.07 27.68
CA LEU A 255 -17.55 30.83 26.90
C LEU A 255 -16.17 30.32 26.47
N LEU A 256 -15.26 31.23 26.11
CA LEU A 256 -13.89 30.87 25.71
C LEU A 256 -13.12 30.22 26.87
N HIS A 257 -13.10 30.86 28.05
CA HIS A 257 -12.44 30.31 29.24
C HIS A 257 -13.02 28.96 29.67
N GLU A 258 -14.34 28.81 29.59
CA GLU A 258 -15.01 27.54 29.90
C GLU A 258 -14.65 26.45 28.88
N THR A 259 -14.60 26.80 27.59
CA THR A 259 -14.15 25.89 26.53
C THR A 259 -12.74 25.39 26.81
N GLN A 260 -11.81 26.31 27.14
CA GLN A 260 -10.42 25.96 27.46
C GLN A 260 -10.29 25.09 28.72
N ALA A 261 -11.09 25.38 29.76
CA ALA A 261 -11.11 24.58 30.98
C ALA A 261 -11.62 23.16 30.71
N LEU A 262 -12.74 23.04 29.98
CA LEU A 262 -13.33 21.76 29.60
C LEU A 262 -12.40 20.97 28.65
N TYR A 263 -11.76 21.64 27.70
CA TYR A 263 -10.75 21.04 26.81
C TYR A 263 -9.60 20.43 27.62
N LYS A 264 -9.02 21.18 28.57
CA LYS A 264 -7.95 20.68 29.45
C LYS A 264 -8.41 19.49 30.28
N GLN A 265 -9.61 19.55 30.83
CA GLN A 265 -10.18 18.46 31.63
C GLN A 265 -10.39 17.19 30.80
N LEU A 266 -11.05 17.29 29.65
CA LEU A 266 -11.35 16.16 28.77
C LEU A 266 -10.08 15.58 28.15
N SER A 267 -9.13 16.41 27.73
CA SER A 267 -7.84 15.94 27.24
C SER A 267 -7.08 15.17 28.31
N ALA A 268 -7.05 15.65 29.56
CA ALA A 268 -6.41 14.94 30.68
C ALA A 268 -7.15 13.65 31.06
N GLN A 269 -8.47 13.59 30.92
CA GLN A 269 -9.24 12.35 31.10
C GLN A 269 -8.93 11.34 29.99
N MET A 270 -8.88 11.79 28.74
CA MET A 270 -8.55 10.94 27.59
C MET A 270 -7.13 10.40 27.69
N ASP A 271 -6.16 11.22 28.10
CA ASP A 271 -4.78 10.79 28.32
C ASP A 271 -4.66 9.76 29.45
N ARG A 272 -5.40 9.92 30.56
CA ARG A 272 -5.46 8.91 31.64
C ARG A 272 -6.14 7.62 31.20
N GLY A 273 -7.13 7.70 30.31
CA GLY A 273 -7.82 6.55 29.75
C GLY A 273 -7.04 5.80 28.66
N ARG A 274 -5.80 6.21 28.34
CA ARG A 274 -4.99 5.52 27.33
C ARG A 274 -4.48 4.19 27.83
N ASP A 275 -4.71 3.17 27.03
CA ASP A 275 -4.09 1.87 27.22
C ASP A 275 -2.74 1.84 26.48
N ARG A 276 -1.67 2.18 27.21
CA ARG A 276 -0.33 2.28 26.61
C ARG A 276 0.25 0.92 26.25
N LEU A 277 -0.10 -0.13 27.01
CA LEU A 277 0.22 -1.51 26.65
C LEU A 277 -0.36 -1.84 25.28
N LEU A 278 -1.63 -1.49 25.05
CA LEU A 278 -2.30 -1.69 23.77
C LEU A 278 -1.62 -0.91 22.63
N GLU A 279 -1.22 0.35 22.86
CA GLU A 279 -0.52 1.14 21.85
C GLU A 279 0.86 0.55 21.48
N ILE A 280 1.65 0.12 22.47
CA ILE A 280 2.96 -0.50 22.25
C ILE A 280 2.82 -1.83 21.49
N THR A 281 1.79 -2.62 21.80
CA THR A 281 1.50 -3.83 21.01
C THR A 281 1.04 -3.53 19.60
N SER A 282 0.37 -2.40 19.40
CA SER A 282 -0.28 -2.09 18.12
C SER A 282 0.71 -1.64 17.06
N HIS A 283 1.84 -1.05 17.45
CA HIS A 283 2.86 -0.60 16.54
C HIS A 283 4.27 -0.70 17.16
N ASP A 284 5.11 -1.54 16.54
CA ASP A 284 6.54 -1.63 16.82
C ASP A 284 7.31 -0.85 15.73
N PRO A 285 7.81 0.37 16.02
CA PRO A 285 8.42 1.23 15.01
C PRO A 285 9.67 0.65 14.37
N GLN A 286 10.48 -0.11 15.12
CA GLN A 286 11.74 -0.67 14.61
C GLN A 286 11.46 -1.81 13.64
N LYS A 287 10.57 -2.74 14.02
CA LYS A 287 10.16 -3.81 13.10
C LYS A 287 9.44 -3.27 11.89
N ALA A 288 8.56 -2.28 12.07
CA ALA A 288 7.85 -1.64 10.98
C ALA A 288 8.84 -0.98 9.99
N ALA A 289 9.83 -0.22 10.48
CA ALA A 289 10.84 0.40 9.63
C ALA A 289 11.59 -0.64 8.79
N HIS A 290 12.09 -1.72 9.40
CA HIS A 290 12.78 -2.79 8.66
C HIS A 290 11.89 -3.45 7.60
N LEU A 291 10.61 -3.67 7.89
CA LEU A 291 9.66 -4.23 6.92
C LEU A 291 9.36 -3.25 5.78
N ILE A 292 9.19 -1.96 6.09
CA ILE A 292 8.97 -0.90 5.10
C ILE A 292 10.18 -0.81 4.17
N ASP A 293 11.40 -0.79 4.72
CA ASP A 293 12.64 -0.75 3.93
C ASP A 293 12.74 -1.95 2.99
N ALA A 294 12.39 -3.15 3.47
CA ALA A 294 12.38 -4.35 2.64
C ALA A 294 11.35 -4.28 1.51
N ILE A 295 10.15 -3.74 1.78
CA ILE A 295 9.10 -3.54 0.76
C ILE A 295 9.56 -2.52 -0.29
N VAL A 296 10.07 -1.37 0.14
CA VAL A 296 10.55 -0.31 -0.77
C VAL A 296 11.72 -0.80 -1.63
N ALA A 297 12.64 -1.59 -1.05
CA ALA A 297 13.74 -2.18 -1.80
C ALA A 297 13.27 -3.20 -2.85
N ASN A 298 12.16 -3.90 -2.60
CA ASN A 298 11.57 -4.83 -3.56
C ASN A 298 10.83 -4.09 -4.69
N GLU A 299 10.17 -2.97 -4.40
CA GLU A 299 9.46 -2.16 -5.41
C GLU A 299 10.39 -1.47 -6.40
N ARG A 300 11.57 -1.05 -5.96
CA ARG A 300 12.55 -0.36 -6.81
C ARG A 300 13.29 -1.28 -7.80
N GLN A 301 12.92 -2.55 -7.89
CA GLN A 301 13.55 -3.50 -8.80
C GLN A 301 12.91 -3.43 -10.19
N SER A 302 13.71 -3.19 -11.24
CA SER A 302 13.23 -3.21 -12.64
C SER A 302 12.73 -4.59 -13.08
N ALA A 303 12.97 -5.62 -12.28
CA ALA A 303 12.66 -7.01 -12.61
C ALA A 303 11.17 -7.22 -12.98
N LEU A 304 10.24 -6.52 -12.32
CA LEU A 304 8.82 -6.62 -12.65
C LEU A 304 8.53 -6.00 -14.02
N VAL A 305 9.05 -4.80 -14.29
CA VAL A 305 8.86 -4.09 -15.57
C VAL A 305 9.42 -4.93 -16.71
N ASP A 306 10.67 -5.39 -16.58
CA ASP A 306 11.35 -6.23 -17.57
C ASP A 306 10.57 -7.53 -17.81
N PHE A 307 10.00 -8.12 -16.75
CA PHE A 307 9.21 -9.34 -16.83
C PHE A 307 7.86 -9.11 -17.52
N THR A 308 7.11 -8.07 -17.12
CA THR A 308 5.80 -7.80 -17.71
C THR A 308 5.91 -7.36 -19.15
N ASP A 309 6.90 -6.55 -19.52
CA ASP A 309 7.12 -6.15 -20.92
C ASP A 309 7.33 -7.37 -21.82
N ASN A 310 8.17 -8.31 -21.41
CA ASN A 310 8.41 -9.54 -22.16
C ASN A 310 7.18 -10.47 -22.20
N LEU A 311 6.44 -10.56 -21.10
CA LEU A 311 5.30 -11.47 -20.99
C LEU A 311 4.08 -10.95 -21.73
N PHE A 312 3.77 -9.65 -21.57
CA PHE A 312 2.64 -8.99 -22.22
C PHE A 312 2.77 -9.02 -23.74
N ASP A 313 3.93 -8.69 -24.29
CA ASP A 313 4.19 -8.75 -25.73
C ASP A 313 3.92 -10.16 -26.30
N ARG A 314 4.40 -11.20 -25.61
CA ARG A 314 4.22 -12.61 -26.02
C ARG A 314 2.79 -13.10 -25.92
N LEU A 315 2.01 -12.56 -24.99
CA LEU A 315 0.61 -12.92 -24.82
C LEU A 315 -0.33 -12.08 -25.68
N GLY A 316 0.18 -11.10 -26.43
CA GLY A 316 -0.63 -10.22 -27.27
C GLY A 316 -1.30 -9.09 -26.49
N ILE A 317 -0.65 -8.59 -25.43
CA ILE A 317 -1.03 -7.39 -24.71
C ILE A 317 -0.07 -6.29 -25.14
N HIS A 318 -0.61 -5.24 -25.75
CA HIS A 318 0.17 -4.09 -26.18
C HIS A 318 0.38 -3.13 -25.01
N THR A 319 1.64 -2.70 -24.86
CA THR A 319 2.09 -1.75 -23.86
C THR A 319 2.42 -0.43 -24.55
N GLU A 320 1.66 0.62 -24.24
CA GLU A 320 1.86 1.97 -24.77
C GLU A 320 2.36 2.89 -23.65
N ALA A 321 3.42 3.67 -23.90
CA ALA A 321 3.92 4.63 -22.92
C ALA A 321 2.95 5.83 -22.80
N GLY A 322 2.53 6.14 -21.58
CA GLY A 322 1.73 7.30 -21.26
C GLY A 322 2.57 8.51 -20.82
N SER A 323 1.93 9.49 -20.18
CA SER A 323 2.59 10.63 -19.52
C SER A 323 3.14 10.24 -18.14
N ASP A 324 4.16 10.92 -17.62
CA ASP A 324 4.61 10.82 -16.22
C ASP A 324 4.75 9.39 -15.68
N GLU A 325 5.55 8.54 -16.36
CA GLU A 325 5.82 7.14 -15.92
C GLU A 325 4.56 6.24 -15.83
N THR A 326 3.53 6.59 -16.59
CA THR A 326 2.37 5.72 -16.80
C THR A 326 2.51 4.83 -18.03
N VAL A 327 1.78 3.73 -18.01
CA VAL A 327 1.73 2.74 -19.07
C VAL A 327 0.26 2.38 -19.34
N ILE A 328 -0.12 2.33 -20.61
CA ILE A 328 -1.45 1.92 -21.03
C ILE A 328 -1.36 0.49 -21.57
N LEU A 329 -2.12 -0.42 -20.97
CA LEU A 329 -2.22 -1.81 -21.40
C LEU A 329 -3.47 -1.99 -22.24
N LYS A 330 -3.34 -2.56 -23.44
CA LYS A 330 -4.46 -2.85 -24.35
C LYS A 330 -4.38 -4.27 -24.89
N PRO A 331 -5.48 -5.02 -24.96
CA PRO A 331 -5.48 -6.30 -25.65
C PRO A 331 -5.27 -6.08 -27.15
N THR A 332 -4.63 -7.04 -27.83
CA THR A 332 -4.50 -7.05 -29.29
C THR A 332 -5.35 -8.16 -29.90
N GLU A 333 -5.54 -8.14 -31.22
CA GLU A 333 -6.19 -9.23 -31.95
C GLU A 333 -5.47 -10.59 -31.79
N ASN A 334 -4.20 -10.57 -31.36
CA ASN A 334 -3.38 -11.76 -31.12
C ASN A 334 -3.38 -12.21 -29.66
N LEU A 335 -4.28 -11.69 -28.82
CA LEU A 335 -4.38 -12.10 -27.41
C LEU A 335 -4.59 -13.61 -27.31
N VAL A 336 -3.63 -14.31 -26.70
CA VAL A 336 -3.60 -15.79 -26.66
C VAL A 336 -4.85 -16.37 -26.00
N THR A 337 -5.36 -15.73 -24.95
CA THR A 337 -6.52 -16.21 -24.20
C THR A 337 -7.85 -15.84 -24.83
N GLY A 338 -7.87 -14.99 -25.86
CA GLY A 338 -9.06 -14.37 -26.44
C GLY A 338 -9.64 -13.24 -25.57
N GLU A 339 -9.86 -13.51 -24.29
CA GLU A 339 -10.24 -12.51 -23.28
C GLU A 339 -9.32 -12.63 -22.07
N LEU A 340 -9.03 -11.52 -21.40
CA LEU A 340 -8.25 -11.50 -20.16
C LEU A 340 -9.04 -10.77 -19.08
N PRO A 341 -9.30 -11.41 -17.93
CA PRO A 341 -9.96 -10.73 -16.81
C PRO A 341 -9.22 -9.44 -16.43
N PHE A 342 -9.98 -8.41 -16.05
CA PHE A 342 -9.47 -7.10 -15.62
C PHE A 342 -8.82 -6.23 -16.71
N LEU A 343 -8.72 -6.72 -17.95
CA LEU A 343 -8.28 -5.95 -19.10
C LEU A 343 -9.44 -5.82 -20.09
N ASP A 344 -9.96 -4.62 -20.24
CA ASP A 344 -11.03 -4.32 -21.18
C ASP A 344 -10.48 -3.92 -22.55
N ASP A 345 -11.36 -3.89 -23.56
CA ASP A 345 -10.98 -3.48 -24.92
C ASP A 345 -10.52 -2.02 -25.00
N SER A 346 -10.97 -1.18 -24.06
CA SER A 346 -10.56 0.23 -24.00
C SER A 346 -9.15 0.42 -23.44
N GLY A 347 -8.65 -0.60 -22.73
CA GLY A 347 -7.36 -0.63 -22.07
C GLY A 347 -7.39 0.05 -20.71
N ILE A 348 -6.42 -0.31 -19.88
CA ILE A 348 -6.27 0.24 -18.54
C ILE A 348 -5.00 1.09 -18.44
N SER A 349 -5.06 2.12 -17.60
CA SER A 349 -3.90 2.95 -17.26
C SER A 349 -3.25 2.40 -16.00
N CYS A 350 -1.93 2.21 -16.05
CA CYS A 350 -1.13 1.56 -15.04
C CYS A 350 0.10 2.41 -14.69
N THR A 351 0.68 2.15 -13.52
CA THR A 351 2.01 2.63 -13.17
C THR A 351 2.72 1.61 -12.28
N PHE A 352 4.05 1.62 -12.33
CA PHE A 352 4.90 0.88 -11.40
C PHE A 352 5.38 1.76 -10.24
N ASP A 353 5.02 3.05 -10.23
CA ASP A 353 5.37 4.00 -9.18
C ASP A 353 4.23 4.12 -8.15
N ARG A 354 4.57 3.86 -6.88
CA ARG A 354 3.61 3.95 -5.77
C ARG A 354 3.16 5.38 -5.49
N GLU A 355 4.07 6.35 -5.51
CA GLU A 355 3.76 7.75 -5.21
C GLU A 355 2.77 8.31 -6.25
N LEU A 356 2.99 7.97 -7.52
CA LEU A 356 2.06 8.33 -8.58
C LEU A 356 0.70 7.65 -8.38
N ALA A 357 0.66 6.34 -8.10
CA ALA A 357 -0.60 5.63 -7.83
C ALA A 357 -1.37 6.18 -6.62
N LEU A 358 -0.67 6.65 -5.58
CA LEU A 358 -1.31 7.29 -4.42
C LEU A 358 -1.91 8.66 -4.74
N SER A 359 -1.35 9.35 -5.74
CA SER A 359 -1.85 10.66 -6.19
C SER A 359 -3.01 10.54 -7.20
N ARG A 360 -3.10 9.40 -7.89
CA ARG A 360 -4.02 9.12 -8.99
C ARG A 360 -4.74 7.79 -8.81
N ASP A 361 -5.94 7.84 -8.22
CA ASP A 361 -6.77 6.66 -7.97
C ASP A 361 -7.24 5.93 -9.25
N ASP A 362 -7.16 6.59 -10.41
CA ASP A 362 -7.49 6.02 -11.71
C ASP A 362 -6.41 5.07 -12.26
N LEU A 363 -5.20 5.12 -11.70
CA LEU A 363 -4.09 4.27 -12.13
C LEU A 363 -4.06 2.96 -11.37
N HIS A 364 -3.88 1.86 -12.11
CA HIS A 364 -3.59 0.57 -11.52
C HIS A 364 -2.11 0.49 -11.11
N PHE A 365 -1.85 0.28 -9.82
CA PHE A 365 -0.51 0.03 -9.31
C PHE A 365 -0.08 -1.41 -9.61
N LEU A 366 0.83 -1.59 -10.56
CA LEU A 366 1.31 -2.90 -10.97
C LEU A 366 2.35 -3.44 -9.98
N THR A 367 2.02 -4.59 -9.40
CA THR A 367 2.91 -5.38 -8.54
C THR A 367 2.84 -6.84 -8.97
N TRP A 368 3.72 -7.69 -8.42
CA TRP A 368 3.63 -9.15 -8.59
C TRP A 368 2.29 -9.74 -8.15
N GLU A 369 1.54 -9.04 -7.28
CA GLU A 369 0.25 -9.48 -6.78
C GLU A 369 -0.94 -8.93 -7.57
N HIS A 370 -0.71 -8.00 -8.51
CA HIS A 370 -1.78 -7.41 -9.31
C HIS A 370 -2.53 -8.50 -10.09
N PRO A 371 -3.88 -8.50 -10.11
CA PRO A 371 -4.66 -9.56 -10.74
C PRO A 371 -4.24 -9.88 -12.16
N ILE A 372 -4.03 -8.88 -13.02
CA ILE A 372 -3.57 -9.08 -14.41
C ILE A 372 -2.22 -9.81 -14.45
N VAL A 373 -1.26 -9.40 -13.61
CA VAL A 373 0.08 -10.01 -13.57
C VAL A 373 -0.04 -11.48 -13.15
N ARG A 374 -0.88 -11.78 -12.17
CA ARG A 374 -1.12 -13.16 -11.73
C ARG A 374 -1.83 -14.00 -12.78
N GLU A 375 -2.85 -13.46 -13.43
CA GLU A 375 -3.59 -14.15 -14.49
C GLU A 375 -2.68 -14.47 -15.68
N VAL A 376 -1.84 -13.53 -16.14
CA VAL A 376 -0.91 -13.82 -17.25
C VAL A 376 0.14 -14.86 -16.88
N ILE A 377 0.60 -14.87 -15.63
CA ILE A 377 1.50 -15.91 -15.12
C ILE A 377 0.77 -17.27 -15.11
N ASP A 378 -0.46 -17.31 -14.60
CA ASP A 378 -1.26 -18.52 -14.52
C ASP A 378 -1.59 -19.07 -15.93
N VAL A 379 -1.82 -18.21 -16.93
CA VAL A 379 -2.01 -18.62 -18.33
C VAL A 379 -0.78 -19.35 -18.85
N VAL A 380 0.43 -18.86 -18.58
CA VAL A 380 1.67 -19.53 -19.01
C VAL A 380 1.82 -20.87 -18.28
N TYR A 381 1.64 -20.90 -16.95
CA TYR A 381 1.81 -22.12 -16.17
C TYR A 381 0.80 -23.23 -16.51
N ASN A 382 -0.41 -22.87 -16.94
CA ASN A 382 -1.48 -23.84 -17.22
C ASN A 382 -1.66 -24.12 -18.73
N SER A 383 -0.91 -23.46 -19.60
CA SER A 383 -0.94 -23.70 -21.04
C SER A 383 0.24 -24.54 -21.51
N GLU A 384 0.23 -24.93 -22.79
CA GLU A 384 1.35 -25.62 -23.43
C GLU A 384 2.41 -24.66 -23.99
N LEU A 385 2.25 -23.35 -23.76
CA LEU A 385 3.13 -22.32 -24.32
C LEU A 385 4.54 -22.43 -23.75
N GLY A 386 5.51 -22.67 -24.64
CA GLY A 386 6.91 -22.76 -24.27
C GLY A 386 7.34 -24.12 -23.69
N ASN A 387 6.44 -25.10 -23.62
CA ASN A 387 6.74 -26.44 -23.05
C ASN A 387 7.70 -27.25 -23.92
N ALA A 388 7.77 -26.99 -25.23
CA ALA A 388 8.65 -27.71 -26.15
C ALA A 388 9.27 -26.80 -27.21
N ALA A 389 10.58 -26.88 -27.39
CA ALA A 389 11.30 -26.16 -28.44
C ALA A 389 12.47 -26.95 -29.04
N VAL A 390 12.81 -26.65 -30.30
CA VAL A 390 14.04 -27.11 -30.96
C VAL A 390 14.83 -25.89 -31.39
N ALA A 391 16.13 -25.87 -31.11
CA ALA A 391 17.02 -24.77 -31.44
C ALA A 391 18.36 -25.27 -31.98
N LEU A 392 19.06 -24.41 -32.71
CA LEU A 392 20.43 -24.66 -33.15
C LEU A 392 21.40 -23.81 -32.34
N ILE A 393 22.61 -24.31 -32.17
CA ILE A 393 23.72 -23.56 -31.56
C ILE A 393 24.95 -23.63 -32.46
N LYS A 394 25.59 -22.49 -32.70
CA LYS A 394 26.81 -22.41 -33.50
C LYS A 394 27.97 -21.93 -32.64
N GLN A 395 28.75 -22.87 -32.12
CA GLN A 395 29.89 -22.57 -31.25
C GLN A 395 31.12 -23.37 -31.65
N LYS A 396 32.27 -22.69 -31.78
CA LYS A 396 33.54 -23.34 -32.19
C LYS A 396 34.01 -24.39 -31.18
N SER A 397 33.62 -24.25 -29.92
CA SER A 397 33.97 -25.15 -28.82
C SER A 397 33.11 -26.43 -28.78
N ILE A 398 32.01 -26.50 -29.53
CA ILE A 398 31.09 -27.63 -29.55
C ILE A 398 31.21 -28.34 -30.89
N LYS A 399 31.37 -29.66 -30.88
CA LYS A 399 31.47 -30.43 -32.12
C LYS A 399 30.13 -30.40 -32.87
N PRO A 400 30.11 -30.14 -34.18
CA PRO A 400 28.89 -30.26 -34.99
C PRO A 400 28.24 -31.64 -34.83
N GLY A 401 26.90 -31.66 -34.77
CA GLY A 401 26.12 -32.87 -34.51
C GLY A 401 25.96 -33.22 -33.03
N THR A 402 26.58 -32.48 -32.10
CA THR A 402 26.32 -32.65 -30.66
C THR A 402 24.88 -32.27 -30.37
N VAL A 403 24.15 -33.15 -29.70
CA VAL A 403 22.77 -32.92 -29.26
C VAL A 403 22.74 -32.74 -27.75
N MET A 404 22.10 -31.67 -27.32
CA MET A 404 21.83 -31.36 -25.92
C MET A 404 20.32 -31.33 -25.69
N VAL A 405 19.91 -31.81 -24.51
CA VAL A 405 18.54 -31.79 -24.03
C VAL A 405 18.52 -30.98 -22.75
N GLU A 406 17.77 -29.89 -22.78
CA GLU A 406 17.46 -29.09 -21.61
C GLU A 406 16.05 -29.42 -21.13
N THR A 407 15.88 -29.61 -19.82
CA THR A 407 14.59 -29.87 -19.20
C THR A 407 14.42 -28.99 -17.97
N LEU A 408 13.20 -28.50 -17.77
CA LEU A 408 12.79 -27.79 -16.56
C LEU A 408 11.79 -28.64 -15.81
N PHE A 409 12.11 -29.01 -14.58
CA PHE A 409 11.19 -29.67 -13.67
C PHE A 409 10.78 -28.74 -12.54
N THR A 410 9.62 -28.98 -11.93
CA THR A 410 9.21 -28.35 -10.67
C THR A 410 8.80 -29.42 -9.67
N ALA A 411 8.87 -29.11 -8.39
CA ALA A 411 8.23 -29.92 -7.36
C ALA A 411 6.74 -29.58 -7.29
N ASP A 412 5.91 -30.33 -8.01
CA ASP A 412 4.47 -30.13 -8.00
C ASP A 412 3.86 -30.75 -6.74
N CYS A 413 2.98 -30.01 -6.07
CA CYS A 413 2.36 -30.43 -4.82
C CYS A 413 0.88 -30.05 -4.81
N PRO A 414 -0.01 -30.95 -5.26
CA PRO A 414 -1.45 -30.73 -5.24
C PRO A 414 -1.95 -30.58 -3.79
N ALA A 415 -2.28 -29.34 -3.40
CA ALA A 415 -2.66 -29.01 -2.04
C ALA A 415 -3.70 -27.88 -2.00
N PRO A 416 -4.65 -27.89 -1.05
CA PRO A 416 -5.56 -26.76 -0.85
C PRO A 416 -4.80 -25.45 -0.58
N ARG A 417 -5.24 -24.35 -1.22
CA ARG A 417 -4.60 -23.01 -1.08
C ARG A 417 -4.42 -22.56 0.38
N ARG A 418 -5.33 -22.96 1.28
CA ARG A 418 -5.26 -22.65 2.72
C ARG A 418 -4.00 -23.20 3.43
N LEU A 419 -3.33 -24.22 2.87
CA LEU A 419 -2.10 -24.78 3.42
C LEU A 419 -0.86 -23.95 3.08
N GLN A 420 -0.94 -23.05 2.09
CA GLN A 420 0.13 -22.14 1.68
C GLN A 420 1.48 -22.87 1.44
N ILE A 421 1.46 -24.04 0.81
CA ILE A 421 2.64 -24.92 0.64
C ILE A 421 3.83 -24.22 -0.01
N GLY A 422 3.59 -23.27 -0.93
CA GLY A 422 4.64 -22.49 -1.58
C GLY A 422 5.51 -21.66 -0.62
N ARG A 423 5.13 -21.49 0.65
CA ARG A 423 5.99 -20.88 1.68
C ARG A 423 7.12 -21.80 2.16
N TYR A 424 6.98 -23.10 1.94
CA TYR A 424 7.86 -24.12 2.51
C TYR A 424 8.54 -24.99 1.45
N LEU A 425 7.79 -25.35 0.40
CA LEU A 425 8.31 -26.11 -0.72
C LEU A 425 8.81 -25.12 -1.78
N ASP A 426 10.12 -25.14 -2.03
CA ASP A 426 10.73 -24.36 -3.10
C ASP A 426 10.21 -24.84 -4.46
N GLN A 427 9.54 -23.94 -5.18
CA GLN A 427 8.99 -24.20 -6.51
C GLN A 427 9.91 -23.67 -7.62
N THR A 428 11.13 -23.24 -7.28
CA THR A 428 12.14 -22.84 -8.26
C THR A 428 12.37 -23.98 -9.27
N PRO A 429 12.33 -23.70 -10.59
CA PRO A 429 12.54 -24.74 -11.59
C PRO A 429 13.90 -25.43 -11.45
N ILE A 430 13.87 -26.75 -11.35
CA ILE A 430 15.03 -27.63 -11.37
C ILE A 430 15.43 -27.84 -12.83
N ARG A 431 16.49 -27.17 -13.25
CA ARG A 431 16.98 -27.19 -14.62
C ARG A 431 18.06 -28.24 -14.80
N TYR A 432 17.90 -29.07 -15.83
CA TYR A 432 18.97 -29.94 -16.35
C TYR A 432 19.31 -29.56 -17.78
N LEU A 433 20.59 -29.59 -18.12
CA LEU A 433 21.12 -29.47 -19.47
C LEU A 433 22.15 -30.58 -19.66
N VAL A 434 21.82 -31.58 -20.47
CA VAL A 434 22.70 -32.75 -20.70
C VAL A 434 22.92 -33.02 -22.17
N THR A 435 24.09 -33.53 -22.54
CA THR A 435 24.29 -34.13 -23.86
C THR A 435 23.61 -35.50 -23.94
N ILE A 436 23.30 -35.98 -25.14
CA ILE A 436 22.80 -37.36 -25.35
C ILE A 436 23.76 -38.42 -24.76
N ASP A 437 25.06 -38.15 -24.83
CA ASP A 437 26.12 -38.99 -24.24
C ASP A 437 26.12 -38.99 -22.70
N GLY A 438 25.28 -38.18 -22.05
CA GLY A 438 25.10 -38.13 -20.60
C GLY A 438 26.00 -37.15 -19.86
N ARG A 439 26.69 -36.23 -20.56
CA ARG A 439 27.47 -35.17 -19.90
C ARG A 439 26.53 -34.07 -19.39
N ASP A 440 26.63 -33.75 -18.12
CA ASP A 440 25.88 -32.66 -17.48
C ASP A 440 26.59 -31.32 -17.67
N LEU A 441 25.85 -30.33 -18.16
CA LEU A 441 26.27 -28.95 -18.43
C LEU A 441 25.45 -27.92 -17.64
N SER A 442 24.56 -28.36 -16.75
CA SER A 442 23.56 -27.52 -16.06
C SER A 442 24.19 -26.39 -15.25
N SER A 443 25.30 -26.66 -14.56
CA SER A 443 26.05 -25.68 -13.77
C SER A 443 27.06 -24.88 -14.59
N ALA A 444 27.49 -25.40 -15.75
CA ALA A 444 28.51 -24.76 -16.58
C ALA A 444 27.92 -23.69 -17.50
N VAL A 445 26.64 -23.81 -17.86
CA VAL A 445 25.96 -22.90 -18.79
C VAL A 445 24.60 -22.52 -18.20
N ASP A 446 24.43 -21.26 -17.79
CA ASP A 446 23.15 -20.76 -17.29
C ASP A 446 22.10 -20.61 -18.42
N CYS A 447 20.82 -20.45 -18.03
CA CYS A 447 19.70 -20.41 -18.96
C CYS A 447 19.70 -19.17 -19.86
N LYS A 448 20.10 -18.00 -19.34
CA LYS A 448 20.10 -16.74 -20.09
C LYS A 448 21.20 -16.78 -21.15
N THR A 449 22.41 -17.18 -20.76
CA THR A 449 23.55 -17.34 -21.68
C THR A 449 23.24 -18.37 -22.75
N LEU A 450 22.68 -19.53 -22.40
CA LEU A 450 22.29 -20.51 -23.40
C LEU A 450 21.31 -19.90 -24.40
N THR A 451 20.22 -19.30 -23.92
CA THR A 451 19.16 -18.74 -24.77
C THR A 451 19.68 -17.68 -25.74
N GLY A 452 20.62 -16.82 -25.31
CA GLY A 452 21.24 -15.81 -26.19
C GLY A 452 22.14 -16.36 -27.30
N LEU A 453 22.58 -17.63 -27.21
CA LEU A 453 23.40 -18.30 -28.21
C LEU A 453 22.59 -19.14 -29.21
N LEU A 454 21.29 -19.31 -28.96
CA LEU A 454 20.42 -20.16 -29.76
C LEU A 454 19.84 -19.42 -30.96
N THR A 455 19.68 -20.14 -32.05
CA THR A 455 18.91 -19.68 -33.21
C THR A 455 17.67 -20.56 -33.41
N SER A 456 16.55 -19.94 -33.75
CA SER A 456 15.28 -20.63 -33.98
C SER A 456 15.31 -21.51 -35.23
N VAL A 457 14.40 -22.48 -35.25
CA VAL A 457 14.30 -23.52 -36.29
C VAL A 457 12.88 -23.54 -36.83
N SER A 458 12.72 -23.74 -38.14
CA SER A 458 11.38 -23.81 -38.73
C SER A 458 10.63 -25.06 -38.24
N PRO A 459 9.28 -25.04 -38.19
CA PRO A 459 8.50 -26.20 -37.75
C PRO A 459 8.82 -27.49 -38.52
N THR A 460 9.08 -27.38 -39.82
CA THR A 460 9.45 -28.52 -40.68
C THR A 460 10.81 -29.11 -40.31
N GLN A 461 11.80 -28.26 -40.04
CA GLN A 461 13.12 -28.70 -39.60
C GLN A 461 13.06 -29.33 -38.21
N SER A 462 12.32 -28.71 -37.28
CA SER A 462 12.09 -29.24 -35.93
C SER A 462 11.48 -30.64 -35.96
N ALA A 463 10.45 -30.87 -36.79
CA ALA A 463 9.84 -32.19 -36.96
C ALA A 463 10.83 -33.23 -37.51
N GLY A 464 11.70 -32.83 -38.45
CA GLY A 464 12.76 -33.68 -38.99
C GLY A 464 13.77 -34.10 -37.92
N VAL A 465 14.29 -33.13 -37.17
CA VAL A 465 15.26 -33.35 -36.07
C VAL A 465 14.67 -34.28 -35.02
N ILE A 466 13.45 -34.04 -34.57
CA ILE A 466 12.80 -34.88 -33.55
C ILE A 466 12.55 -36.29 -34.07
N ARG A 467 12.12 -36.46 -35.33
CA ARG A 467 11.89 -37.79 -35.91
C ARG A 467 13.16 -38.65 -35.91
N GLU A 468 14.31 -38.05 -36.21
CA GLU A 468 15.60 -38.74 -36.23
C GLU A 468 16.11 -39.04 -34.82
N LEU A 469 16.07 -38.05 -33.92
CA LEU A 469 16.66 -38.14 -32.59
C LEU A 469 15.75 -38.75 -31.51
N ARG A 470 14.48 -39.06 -31.83
CA ARG A 470 13.49 -39.58 -30.86
C ARG A 470 13.99 -40.77 -30.04
N HIS A 471 14.65 -41.71 -30.71
CA HIS A 471 15.15 -42.94 -30.10
C HIS A 471 16.24 -42.68 -29.04
N SER A 472 16.96 -41.55 -29.13
CA SER A 472 18.00 -41.14 -28.19
C SER A 472 17.50 -40.16 -27.12
N ILE A 473 16.52 -39.30 -27.47
CA ILE A 473 15.94 -38.31 -26.57
C ILE A 473 15.08 -38.99 -25.50
N VAL A 474 14.22 -39.94 -25.87
CA VAL A 474 13.28 -40.58 -24.94
C VAL A 474 13.98 -41.27 -23.75
N PRO A 475 15.06 -42.07 -23.95
CA PRO A 475 15.82 -42.63 -22.83
C PRO A 475 16.48 -41.56 -21.95
N THR A 476 16.92 -40.45 -22.55
CA THR A 476 17.55 -39.33 -21.83
C THR A 476 16.53 -38.62 -20.94
N LEU A 477 15.33 -38.35 -21.46
CA LEU A 477 14.23 -37.77 -20.66
C LEU A 477 13.87 -38.65 -19.46
N LYS A 478 13.82 -39.98 -19.65
CA LYS A 478 13.55 -40.91 -18.54
C LYS A 478 14.62 -40.82 -17.44
N ARG A 479 15.90 -40.80 -17.81
CA ARG A 479 17.01 -40.61 -16.85
C ARG A 479 16.91 -39.28 -16.09
N LEU A 480 16.52 -38.20 -16.78
CA LEU A 480 16.35 -36.89 -16.16
C LEU A 480 15.14 -36.85 -15.23
N GLN A 481 14.05 -37.53 -15.56
CA GLN A 481 12.88 -37.66 -14.70
C GLN A 481 13.20 -38.44 -13.41
N ASP A 482 13.97 -39.52 -13.50
CA ASP A 482 14.43 -40.28 -12.33
C ASP A 482 15.34 -39.43 -11.43
N ARG A 483 16.21 -38.62 -12.04
CA ARG A 483 17.06 -37.65 -11.31
C ARG A 483 16.23 -36.56 -10.64
N ALA A 484 15.24 -36.00 -11.34
CA ALA A 484 14.32 -35.03 -10.77
C ALA A 484 13.54 -35.60 -9.58
N ALA A 485 13.11 -36.86 -9.66
CA ALA A 485 12.45 -37.53 -8.54
C ALA A 485 13.36 -37.63 -7.31
N HIS A 486 14.66 -37.87 -7.51
CA HIS A 486 15.64 -37.87 -6.42
C HIS A 486 15.81 -36.48 -5.80
N ASP A 487 15.98 -35.44 -6.62
CA ASP A 487 16.19 -34.07 -6.14
C ASP A 487 14.95 -33.53 -5.40
N VAL A 488 13.74 -33.88 -5.88
CA VAL A 488 12.48 -33.54 -5.20
C VAL A 488 12.37 -34.18 -3.81
N ILE A 489 12.95 -35.37 -3.57
CA ILE A 489 12.96 -35.98 -2.22
C ILE A 489 13.68 -35.06 -1.23
N ALA A 490 14.82 -34.48 -1.62
CA ALA A 490 15.54 -33.55 -0.76
C ALA A 490 14.71 -32.29 -0.45
N LEU A 491 14.02 -31.75 -1.46
CA LEU A 491 13.11 -30.61 -1.28
C LEU A 491 11.93 -30.93 -0.35
N ARG A 492 11.34 -32.13 -0.49
CA ARG A 492 10.27 -32.62 0.41
C ARG A 492 10.76 -32.65 1.85
N THR A 493 11.91 -33.27 2.12
CA THR A 493 12.45 -33.40 3.47
C THR A 493 12.70 -32.04 4.10
N TYR A 494 13.35 -31.14 3.34
CA TYR A 494 13.61 -29.77 3.80
C TYR A 494 12.32 -29.01 4.12
N ALA A 495 11.33 -29.07 3.23
CA ALA A 495 10.04 -28.43 3.41
C ALA A 495 9.29 -28.98 4.63
N GLN A 496 9.27 -30.31 4.83
CA GLN A 496 8.65 -30.95 5.99
C GLN A 496 9.28 -30.52 7.31
N GLU A 497 10.61 -30.44 7.37
CA GLU A 497 11.32 -29.95 8.56
C GLU A 497 11.01 -28.49 8.86
N ASN A 498 10.96 -27.64 7.84
CA ASN A 498 10.62 -26.22 7.99
C ASN A 498 9.16 -26.02 8.43
N ILE A 499 8.21 -26.76 7.85
CA ILE A 499 6.80 -26.75 8.29
C ILE A 499 6.69 -27.12 9.76
N LYS A 500 7.36 -28.21 10.17
CA LYS A 500 7.37 -28.67 11.56
C LYS A 500 7.94 -27.58 12.46
N ARG A 501 9.13 -27.05 12.14
CA ARG A 501 9.79 -26.02 12.93
C ARG A 501 8.97 -24.75 13.07
N SER A 502 8.42 -24.23 11.97
CA SER A 502 7.66 -22.98 11.94
C SER A 502 6.34 -23.10 12.69
N LEU A 503 5.51 -24.09 12.33
CA LEU A 503 4.17 -24.22 12.91
C LEU A 503 4.18 -24.78 14.33
N SER A 504 5.15 -25.65 14.69
CA SER A 504 5.33 -26.05 16.10
C SER A 504 5.77 -24.87 16.94
N GLY A 505 6.74 -24.07 16.47
CA GLY A 505 7.18 -22.87 17.18
C GLY A 505 6.05 -21.87 17.38
N GLU A 506 5.17 -21.71 16.38
CA GLU A 506 3.98 -20.87 16.50
C GLU A 506 2.95 -21.43 17.50
N ALA A 507 2.62 -22.72 17.41
CA ALA A 507 1.71 -23.37 18.34
C ALA A 507 2.21 -23.32 19.80
N GLU A 508 3.50 -23.61 20.03
CA GLU A 508 4.14 -23.53 21.34
C GLU A 508 4.12 -22.11 21.89
N ARG A 509 4.40 -21.11 21.04
CA ARG A 509 4.29 -19.70 21.41
C ARG A 509 2.86 -19.33 21.79
N LEU A 510 1.85 -19.78 21.04
CA LEU A 510 0.45 -19.53 21.35
C LEU A 510 0.00 -20.24 22.62
N GLU A 511 0.48 -21.46 22.88
CA GLU A 511 0.24 -22.17 24.14
C GLU A 511 0.87 -21.44 25.33
N ALA A 512 2.12 -20.98 25.19
CA ALA A 512 2.81 -20.20 26.22
C ALA A 512 2.07 -18.89 26.50
N LEU A 513 1.58 -18.22 25.45
CA LEU A 513 0.72 -17.05 25.57
C LEU A 513 -0.62 -17.39 26.22
N GLY A 514 -1.27 -18.51 25.86
CA GLY A 514 -2.55 -18.96 26.43
C GLY A 514 -2.48 -19.31 27.91
N ARG A 515 -1.35 -19.87 28.37
CA ARG A 515 -1.10 -20.11 29.80
C ARG A 515 -0.96 -18.82 30.60
N ARG A 516 -0.46 -17.76 29.95
CA ARG A 516 -0.17 -16.45 30.55
C ARG A 516 -1.34 -15.47 30.44
N ASN A 517 -2.09 -15.54 29.35
CA ASN A 517 -3.11 -14.60 28.95
C ASN A 517 -4.30 -15.39 28.36
N GLY A 518 -5.47 -15.29 28.99
CA GLY A 518 -6.67 -16.05 28.61
C GLY A 518 -7.31 -15.66 27.26
N SER A 519 -6.64 -14.82 26.46
CA SER A 519 -7.11 -14.35 25.16
C SER A 519 -6.94 -15.36 24.02
N VAL A 520 -6.21 -16.45 24.24
CA VAL A 520 -5.91 -17.46 23.20
C VAL A 520 -6.94 -18.59 23.26
N ARG A 521 -7.64 -18.83 22.15
CA ARG A 521 -8.61 -19.92 22.06
C ARG A 521 -7.89 -21.23 21.76
N ARG A 522 -8.37 -22.34 22.33
CA ARG A 522 -7.83 -23.68 22.04
C ARG A 522 -7.95 -24.03 20.56
N ASP A 523 -9.07 -23.65 19.95
CA ASP A 523 -9.33 -23.87 18.52
C ASP A 523 -8.26 -23.23 17.60
N GLU A 524 -7.63 -22.12 17.99
CA GLU A 524 -6.53 -21.51 17.22
C GLU A 524 -5.28 -22.39 17.21
N ILE A 525 -4.95 -22.98 18.37
CA ILE A 525 -3.79 -23.85 18.55
C ILE A 525 -4.04 -25.18 17.83
N ASP A 526 -5.25 -25.72 17.95
CA ASP A 526 -5.66 -26.95 17.28
C ASP A 526 -5.67 -26.77 15.76
N LEU A 527 -6.10 -25.61 15.25
CA LEU A 527 -6.02 -25.27 13.83
C LEU A 527 -4.57 -25.28 13.33
N ILE A 528 -3.62 -24.67 14.05
CA ILE A 528 -2.22 -24.65 13.62
C ILE A 528 -1.61 -26.06 13.62
N ARG A 529 -1.95 -26.88 14.61
CA ARG A 529 -1.54 -28.30 14.66
C ARG A 529 -2.13 -29.10 13.50
N GLN A 530 -3.40 -28.87 13.17
CA GLN A 530 -4.05 -29.48 12.03
C GLN A 530 -3.38 -29.05 10.71
N LEU A 531 -3.16 -27.74 10.53
CA LEU A 531 -2.45 -27.19 9.37
C LEU A 531 -1.05 -27.80 9.23
N GLN A 532 -0.34 -27.98 10.34
CA GLN A 532 0.96 -28.65 10.32
C GLN A 532 0.86 -30.09 9.81
N SER A 533 -0.02 -30.90 10.40
CA SER A 533 -0.18 -32.30 10.00
C SER A 533 -0.53 -32.41 8.52
N GLU A 534 -1.54 -31.66 8.07
CA GLU A 534 -2.00 -31.68 6.69
C GLU A 534 -0.95 -31.16 5.70
N SER A 535 -0.17 -30.13 6.09
CA SER A 535 0.90 -29.60 5.24
C SER A 535 2.05 -30.60 5.08
N VAL A 536 2.44 -31.28 6.16
CA VAL A 536 3.47 -32.33 6.11
C VAL A 536 3.04 -33.49 5.21
N ASP A 537 1.77 -33.90 5.31
CA ASP A 537 1.19 -34.96 4.48
C ASP A 537 1.07 -34.56 3.01
N ALA A 538 0.71 -33.31 2.73
CA ALA A 538 0.65 -32.79 1.36
C ALA A 538 2.03 -32.77 0.70
N VAL A 539 3.03 -32.18 1.38
CA VAL A 539 4.41 -32.11 0.86
C VAL A 539 5.02 -33.50 0.68
N ALA A 540 4.66 -34.47 1.52
CA ALA A 540 5.11 -35.85 1.36
C ALA A 540 4.75 -36.46 0.00
N ARG A 541 3.74 -35.92 -0.69
CA ARG A 541 3.24 -36.37 -2.00
C ARG A 541 3.74 -35.53 -3.17
N ALA A 542 4.62 -34.54 -2.96
CA ALA A 542 5.03 -33.61 -4.02
C ALA A 542 5.89 -34.26 -5.11
N GLU A 543 5.48 -34.37 -6.36
CA GLU A 543 6.19 -35.12 -7.40
C GLU A 543 6.94 -34.22 -8.39
N PRO A 544 8.00 -34.70 -9.06
CA PRO A 544 8.62 -33.95 -10.15
C PRO A 544 7.65 -33.83 -11.33
N GLN A 545 7.31 -32.60 -11.71
CA GLN A 545 6.55 -32.32 -12.92
C GLN A 545 7.45 -31.68 -13.96
N LEU A 546 7.45 -32.23 -15.17
CA LEU A 546 8.18 -31.65 -16.30
C LEU A 546 7.38 -30.45 -16.85
N GLN A 547 7.98 -29.26 -16.79
CA GLN A 547 7.39 -28.01 -17.26
C GLN A 547 7.87 -27.62 -18.67
N GLY A 548 9.07 -28.04 -19.07
CA GLY A 548 9.58 -27.68 -20.39
C GLY A 548 10.73 -28.55 -20.86
N ILE A 549 10.82 -28.74 -22.18
CA ILE A 549 11.92 -29.41 -22.87
C ILE A 549 12.42 -28.52 -24.01
N ARG A 550 13.74 -28.36 -24.11
CA ARG A 550 14.40 -27.74 -25.26
C ARG A 550 15.48 -28.66 -25.80
N VAL A 551 15.36 -29.02 -27.09
CA VAL A 551 16.37 -29.83 -27.80
C VAL A 551 17.26 -28.88 -28.58
N VAL A 552 18.57 -28.94 -28.32
CA VAL A 552 19.56 -28.08 -28.96
C VAL A 552 20.52 -28.92 -29.79
N VAL A 553 20.68 -28.56 -31.06
CA VAL A 553 21.59 -29.25 -31.99
C VAL A 553 22.73 -28.32 -32.40
N ALA A 554 23.97 -28.77 -32.20
CA ALA A 554 25.15 -28.03 -32.62
C ALA A 554 25.37 -28.16 -34.13
N THR A 555 25.54 -27.02 -34.81
CA THR A 555 25.77 -26.93 -36.27
C THR A 555 27.11 -26.36 -36.63
#